data_AF-A0A0Q9XSQ8-F1
#
_entry.id   AF-A0A0Q9XSQ8-F1
#
_cell.length_a   1.000
_cell.length_b   1.000
_cell.length_c   1.000
_cell.angle_alpha   90.00
_cell.angle_beta   90.00
_cell.angle_gamma   90.00
#
_symmetry.space_group_name_H-M   'P 1'
#
loop_
_entity.id
_entity.type
_entity.pdbx_description
1 polymer ?
#
loop_
_entity_poly.entity_id
_entity_poly.type
_entity_poly.pdbx_seq_one_letter_code
_entity_poly.pdbx_strand_id
1 'polypeptide(L)'
;MTNTYTPEVTEVAGEKTWEDANDQDGIRPESITVNLLADGEKVSSEIVTATTDWSYNFTDLPKYNAGEEIVYTISEEAVEGYTTIIDGYDLTNTHKPEVTEVAGKKTWDDANNQDGV
;
A
#
# COMPACT_ATOMS: atom_id res chain seq x y z
N MET A 1 -32.31 25.73 29.62
CA MET A 1 -32.29 24.67 28.58
C MET A 1 -30.84 24.45 28.19
N THR A 2 -30.26 23.31 28.54
CA THR A 2 -28.96 22.88 28.02
C THR A 2 -29.23 22.23 26.66
N ASN A 3 -28.81 22.89 25.58
CA ASN A 3 -28.85 22.30 24.25
C ASN A 3 -27.69 21.31 24.17
N THR A 4 -27.96 20.03 24.42
CA THR A 4 -26.95 18.97 24.30
C THR A 4 -26.82 18.64 22.82
N TYR A 5 -25.86 19.26 22.13
CA TYR A 5 -25.47 18.87 20.78
C TYR A 5 -24.45 17.75 20.88
N THR A 6 -24.83 16.54 20.48
CA THR A 6 -23.88 15.45 20.28
C THR A 6 -23.29 15.62 18.88
N PRO A 7 -21.97 15.83 18.74
CA PRO A 7 -21.35 15.93 17.42
C PRO A 7 -21.50 14.61 16.67
N GLU A 8 -21.89 14.69 15.39
CA GLU A 8 -21.89 13.53 14.50
C GLU A 8 -20.44 13.12 14.20
N VAL A 9 -20.17 11.82 14.31
CA VAL A 9 -18.88 11.22 14.02
C VAL A 9 -18.98 10.20 12.88
N THR A 10 -17.85 9.93 12.25
CA THR A 10 -17.67 8.94 11.19
C THR A 10 -16.41 8.13 11.44
N GLU A 11 -16.15 7.16 10.56
CA GLU A 11 -14.96 6.31 10.60
C GLU A 11 -14.39 6.16 9.19
N VAL A 12 -13.08 5.97 9.12
CA VAL A 12 -12.36 5.68 7.89
C VAL A 12 -11.55 4.42 8.12
N ALA A 13 -11.89 3.37 7.37
CA ALA A 13 -11.20 2.10 7.37
C ALA A 13 -10.76 1.74 5.95
N GLY A 14 -9.65 1.04 5.84
CA GLY A 14 -9.13 0.58 4.56
C GLY A 14 -8.20 -0.61 4.73
N GLU A 15 -7.99 -1.32 3.63
CA GLU A 15 -7.09 -2.47 3.57
C GLU A 15 -5.89 -2.17 2.67
N LYS A 16 -4.75 -2.76 3.02
CA LYS A 16 -3.50 -2.64 2.28
C LYS A 16 -3.20 -3.95 1.53
N THR A 17 -3.10 -3.84 0.22
CA THR A 17 -2.72 -4.93 -0.70
C THR A 17 -1.29 -4.75 -1.21
N TRP A 18 -0.57 -5.86 -1.35
CA TRP A 18 0.78 -5.92 -1.90
C TRP A 18 0.79 -6.67 -3.24
N GLU A 19 1.23 -5.99 -4.30
CA GLU A 19 1.45 -6.57 -5.63
C GLU A 19 2.96 -6.70 -5.89
N ASP A 20 3.60 -7.67 -5.23
CA ASP A 20 5.06 -7.90 -5.23
C ASP A 20 5.43 -9.39 -5.35
N ALA A 21 4.55 -10.18 -5.97
CA ALA A 21 4.71 -11.63 -6.14
C ALA A 21 4.95 -12.39 -4.81
N ASN A 22 4.22 -12.02 -3.75
CA ASN A 22 4.38 -12.55 -2.39
C ASN A 22 5.75 -12.24 -1.79
N ASP A 23 6.18 -10.98 -1.89
CA ASP A 23 7.48 -10.51 -1.41
C ASP A 23 8.66 -11.32 -1.98
N GLN A 24 8.62 -11.59 -3.30
CA GLN A 24 9.61 -12.42 -3.99
C GLN A 24 11.04 -11.92 -3.74
N ASP A 25 11.22 -10.60 -3.72
CA ASP A 25 12.52 -9.95 -3.59
C ASP A 25 12.91 -9.69 -2.12
N GLY A 26 12.02 -9.97 -1.16
CA GLY A 26 12.27 -9.79 0.27
C GLY A 26 12.50 -8.35 0.69
N ILE A 27 11.94 -7.39 -0.06
CA ILE A 27 12.12 -5.94 0.16
C ILE A 27 10.88 -5.31 0.81
N ARG A 28 9.81 -6.07 1.03
CA ARG A 28 8.61 -5.54 1.69
C ARG A 28 8.99 -5.04 3.09
N PRO A 29 8.65 -3.80 3.45
CA PRO A 29 8.94 -3.28 4.78
C PRO A 29 8.10 -4.01 5.84
N GLU A 30 8.59 -4.01 7.08
CA GLU A 30 7.85 -4.59 8.22
C GLU A 30 6.59 -3.77 8.58
N SER A 31 6.59 -2.48 8.23
CA SER A 31 5.50 -1.55 8.49
C SER A 31 5.40 -0.45 7.43
N ILE A 32 4.22 0.15 7.36
CA ILE A 32 3.96 1.37 6.60
C ILE A 32 3.27 2.40 7.50
N THR A 33 3.36 3.66 7.14
CA THR A 33 2.63 4.75 7.81
C THR A 33 1.50 5.22 6.91
N VAL A 34 0.26 5.03 7.36
CA VAL A 34 -0.93 5.60 6.70
C VAL A 34 -1.35 6.86 7.44
N ASN A 35 -1.45 7.98 6.73
CA ASN A 35 -1.88 9.25 7.26
C ASN A 35 -3.35 9.50 6.88
N LEU A 36 -4.14 9.95 7.84
CA LEU A 36 -5.47 10.49 7.61
C LEU A 36 -5.38 12.00 7.41
N LEU A 37 -5.99 12.50 6.34
CA LEU A 37 -6.10 13.92 6.05
C LEU A 37 -7.55 14.35 6.15
N ALA A 38 -7.80 15.46 6.85
CA ALA A 38 -9.06 16.17 6.88
C ALA A 38 -8.90 17.44 6.04
N ASP A 39 -9.70 17.60 4.99
CA ASP A 39 -9.65 18.75 4.07
C ASP A 39 -8.25 19.00 3.48
N GLY A 40 -7.47 17.93 3.31
CA GLY A 40 -6.10 17.97 2.80
C GLY A 40 -5.01 18.22 3.84
N GLU A 41 -5.35 18.36 5.13
CA GLU A 41 -4.39 18.50 6.23
C GLU A 41 -4.26 17.20 7.02
N LYS A 42 -3.03 16.75 7.29
CA LYS A 42 -2.78 15.55 8.12
C LYS A 42 -3.30 15.79 9.53
N VAL A 43 -4.26 14.96 9.96
CA VAL A 43 -4.86 15.00 11.30
C VAL A 43 -4.51 13.79 12.16
N SER A 44 -4.21 12.64 11.54
CA SER A 44 -3.81 11.42 12.25
C SER A 44 -2.88 10.57 11.40
N SER A 45 -2.25 9.57 12.02
CA SER A 45 -1.47 8.56 11.33
C SER A 45 -1.48 7.25 12.10
N GLU A 46 -1.48 6.13 11.38
CA GLU A 46 -1.43 4.79 11.92
C GLU A 46 -0.28 4.00 11.30
N ILE A 47 0.38 3.20 12.13
CA ILE A 47 1.42 2.26 11.67
C ILE A 47 0.71 0.93 11.38
N VAL A 48 0.77 0.52 10.13
CA VAL A 48 0.13 -0.69 9.63
C VAL A 48 1.20 -1.74 9.39
N THR A 49 0.95 -2.98 9.82
CA THR A 49 1.93 -4.06 9.75
C THR A 49 1.26 -5.36 9.33
N ALA A 50 2.06 -6.40 9.07
CA ALA A 50 1.55 -7.75 8.87
C ALA A 50 0.77 -8.30 10.08
N THR A 51 1.02 -7.81 11.31
CA THR A 51 0.31 -8.27 12.51
C THR A 51 -1.10 -7.68 12.63
N THR A 52 -1.37 -6.56 11.94
CA THR A 52 -2.71 -5.97 11.83
C THR A 52 -3.41 -6.43 10.54
N ASP A 53 -2.93 -7.52 9.93
CA ASP A 53 -3.41 -8.02 8.64
C ASP A 53 -3.40 -6.94 7.54
N TRP A 54 -2.45 -5.99 7.61
CA TRP A 54 -2.39 -4.86 6.70
C TRP A 54 -3.69 -4.03 6.66
N SER A 55 -4.44 -3.98 7.77
CA SER A 55 -5.64 -3.17 7.92
C SER A 55 -5.42 -2.00 8.87
N TYR A 56 -6.20 -0.93 8.69
CA TYR A 56 -6.20 0.24 9.56
C TYR A 56 -7.60 0.82 9.71
N ASN A 57 -7.83 1.52 10.83
CA ASN A 57 -9.14 2.06 11.15
C ASN A 57 -9.08 3.30 12.05
N PHE A 58 -9.57 4.42 11.53
CA PHE A 58 -9.71 5.68 12.23
C PHE A 58 -11.17 5.87 12.69
N THR A 59 -11.42 5.82 14.00
CA THR A 59 -12.76 6.05 14.59
C THR A 59 -12.91 7.45 15.14
N ASP A 60 -14.15 7.78 15.54
CA ASP A 60 -14.48 9.01 16.27
C ASP A 60 -14.10 10.30 15.52
N LEU A 61 -14.14 10.24 14.19
CA LEU A 61 -13.79 11.35 13.32
C LEU A 61 -14.97 12.33 13.24
N PRO A 62 -14.80 13.63 13.55
CA PRO A 62 -15.90 14.58 13.43
C PRO A 62 -16.38 14.64 11.97
N LYS A 63 -17.69 14.58 11.74
CA LYS A 63 -18.22 14.69 10.37
C LYS A 63 -18.19 16.14 9.85
N TYR A 64 -18.26 17.11 10.77
CA TYR A 64 -18.29 18.52 10.43
C TYR A 64 -17.27 19.31 11.24
N ASN A 65 -16.65 20.30 10.61
CA ASN A 65 -15.85 21.33 11.24
C ASN A 65 -16.50 22.69 10.99
N ALA A 66 -16.79 23.43 12.06
CA ALA A 66 -17.47 24.74 11.97
C ALA A 66 -18.80 24.77 11.14
N GLY A 67 -19.45 23.63 10.95
CA GLY A 67 -20.68 23.49 10.16
C GLY A 67 -20.46 23.08 8.69
N GLU A 68 -19.22 22.91 8.26
CA GLU A 68 -18.85 22.39 6.94
C GLU A 68 -18.47 20.90 7.04
N GLU A 69 -18.86 20.08 6.06
CA GLU A 69 -18.55 18.65 6.04
C GLU A 69 -17.06 18.45 5.76
N ILE A 70 -16.41 17.62 6.59
CA ILE A 70 -14.97 17.35 6.47
C ILE A 70 -14.76 16.28 5.39
N VAL A 71 -13.90 16.58 4.42
CA VAL A 71 -13.48 15.60 3.42
C VAL A 71 -12.29 14.81 3.95
N TYR A 72 -12.53 13.55 4.30
CA TYR A 72 -11.45 12.64 4.70
C TYR A 72 -10.82 11.96 3.49
N THR A 73 -9.50 11.92 3.49
CA THR A 73 -8.68 11.18 2.51
C THR A 73 -7.52 10.52 3.23
N ILE A 74 -6.89 9.55 2.59
CA ILE A 74 -5.70 8.88 3.14
C ILE A 74 -4.49 9.11 2.24
N SER A 75 -3.31 9.02 2.82
CA SER A 75 -2.03 8.98 2.10
C SER A 75 -1.07 8.02 2.79
N GLU A 76 -0.15 7.43 2.04
CA GLU A 76 0.93 6.62 2.58
C GLU A 76 2.25 7.38 2.48
N GLU A 77 3.11 7.20 3.47
CA GLU A 77 4.51 7.60 3.32
C GLU A 77 5.20 6.78 2.24
N ALA A 78 6.10 7.41 1.49
CA ALA A 78 6.75 6.75 0.35
C ALA A 78 7.47 5.46 0.79
N VAL A 79 7.09 4.34 0.20
CA VAL A 79 7.75 3.04 0.41
C VAL A 79 8.80 2.83 -0.66
N GLU A 80 10.06 2.68 -0.26
CA GLU A 80 11.19 2.49 -1.17
C GLU A 80 10.98 1.26 -2.07
N GLY A 81 11.13 1.44 -3.39
CA GLY A 81 10.97 0.36 -4.37
C GLY A 81 9.52 0.06 -4.76
N TYR A 82 8.54 0.76 -4.21
CA TYR A 82 7.12 0.54 -4.49
C TYR A 82 6.45 1.76 -5.12
N THR A 83 5.41 1.51 -5.92
CA THR A 83 4.47 2.53 -6.38
C THR A 83 3.14 2.34 -5.66
N THR A 84 2.68 3.39 -4.99
CA THR A 84 1.43 3.40 -4.24
C THR A 84 0.26 3.85 -5.11
N ILE A 85 -0.85 3.11 -5.03
CA ILE A 85 -2.14 3.42 -5.65
C ILE A 85 -3.18 3.46 -4.54
N ILE A 86 -3.98 4.52 -4.51
CA ILE A 86 -5.06 4.72 -3.54
C ILE A 86 -6.39 4.73 -4.30
N ASP A 87 -7.30 3.82 -3.95
CA ASP A 87 -8.67 3.75 -4.49
C ASP A 87 -9.67 3.90 -3.35
N GLY A 88 -10.21 5.11 -3.18
CA GLY A 88 -10.98 5.47 -1.99
C GLY A 88 -10.10 5.45 -0.74
N TYR A 89 -10.26 4.41 0.08
CA TYR A 89 -9.44 4.16 1.26
C TYR A 89 -8.61 2.87 1.17
N ASP A 90 -8.72 2.12 0.08
CA ASP A 90 -7.88 0.94 -0.12
C ASP A 90 -6.55 1.34 -0.74
N LEU A 91 -5.48 0.65 -0.32
CA LEU A 91 -4.12 0.98 -0.71
C LEU A 91 -3.40 -0.20 -1.33
N THR A 92 -2.84 0.00 -2.52
CA THR A 92 -2.10 -1.03 -3.25
C THR A 92 -0.68 -0.56 -3.50
N ASN A 93 0.31 -1.35 -3.07
CA ASN A 93 1.71 -1.09 -3.41
C ASN A 93 2.16 -2.14 -4.39
N THR A 94 2.59 -1.68 -5.56
CA THR A 94 3.09 -2.55 -6.62
C THR A 94 4.60 -2.43 -6.69
N HIS A 95 5.26 -3.59 -6.68
CA HIS A 95 6.68 -3.72 -7.00
C HIS A 95 6.83 -4.40 -8.36
N LYS A 96 7.67 -3.83 -9.22
CA LYS A 96 8.04 -4.44 -10.50
C LYS A 96 9.49 -4.90 -10.39
N PRO A 97 9.76 -6.22 -10.40
CA PRO A 97 11.12 -6.71 -10.35
C PRO A 97 11.88 -6.25 -11.60
N GLU A 98 13.15 -5.89 -11.43
CA GLU A 98 14.06 -5.73 -12.56
C GLU A 98 14.29 -7.10 -13.20
N VAL A 99 13.61 -7.36 -14.31
CA VAL A 99 13.81 -8.60 -15.06
C VAL A 99 15.22 -8.56 -15.64
N THR A 100 16.17 -9.21 -14.98
CA THR A 100 17.45 -9.52 -15.60
C THR A 100 17.18 -10.66 -16.59
N GLU A 101 16.92 -10.32 -17.85
CA GLU A 101 16.98 -11.30 -18.94
C GLU A 101 18.41 -11.82 -19.05
N VAL A 102 18.75 -12.83 -18.26
CA VAL A 102 19.95 -13.63 -18.49
C VAL A 102 19.62 -14.49 -19.70
N ALA A 103 19.81 -13.94 -20.91
CA ALA A 103 19.81 -14.69 -22.15
C ALA A 103 20.99 -15.66 -22.12
N GLY A 104 20.79 -16.79 -21.42
CA GLY A 104 21.68 -17.94 -21.45
C GLY A 104 21.64 -18.51 -22.86
N LYS A 105 22.45 -17.98 -23.77
CA LYS A 105 22.76 -18.63 -25.04
C LYS A 105 23.49 -19.93 -24.72
N LYS A 106 22.73 -20.99 -24.49
CA LYS A 106 23.25 -22.35 -24.41
C LYS A 106 23.61 -22.79 -25.82
N THR A 107 24.80 -22.39 -26.28
CA THR A 107 25.42 -22.95 -27.48
C THR A 107 25.90 -24.35 -27.11
N TRP A 108 25.13 -25.37 -27.49
CA TRP A 108 25.67 -26.72 -27.60
C TRP A 108 26.56 -26.72 -28.85
N ASP A 109 27.87 -26.66 -28.65
CA ASP A 109 28.83 -27.00 -29.69
C ASP A 109 28.96 -28.53 -29.67
N ASP A 110 28.02 -29.21 -30.35
CA ASP A 110 28.10 -30.65 -30.58
C ASP A 110 29.05 -30.90 -31.76
N ALA A 111 30.33 -30.66 -31.51
CA ALA A 111 31.40 -31.10 -32.39
C ALA A 111 31.66 -32.60 -32.19
N ASN A 112 31.39 -33.35 -33.25
CA ASN A 112 31.79 -34.75 -33.53
C ASN A 112 30.80 -35.86 -33.19
N ASN A 113 29.88 -36.12 -34.13
CA ASN A 113 29.55 -37.50 -34.49
C ASN A 113 29.88 -37.73 -35.98
N GLN A 114 31.15 -38.01 -36.24
CA GLN A 114 31.59 -38.76 -37.41
C GLN A 114 32.12 -40.09 -36.88
N ASP A 115 31.33 -41.14 -36.99
CA ASP A 115 31.92 -42.40 -37.45
C ASP A 115 30.89 -43.23 -38.21
N GLY A 116 31.11 -43.29 -39.51
CA GLY A 116 30.42 -44.17 -40.43
C GLY A 116 31.48 -44.85 -41.27
N VAL A 117 31.97 -45.99 -40.79
CA VAL A 117 32.45 -47.13 -41.60
C VAL A 117 32.19 -48.42 -40.83
#